data_AF-A0A958EP80-F1
#
_entry.id   AF-A0A958EP80-F1
#
_cell.length_a   1.000
_cell.length_b   1.000
_cell.length_c   1.000
_cell.angle_alpha   90.00
_cell.angle_beta   90.00
_cell.angle_gamma   90.00
#
_symmetry.space_group_name_H-M   'P 1'
#
loop_
_entity.id
_entity.type
_entity.pdbx_description
1 polymer ?
#
loop_
_entity_poly.entity_id
_entity_poly.type
_entity_poly.pdbx_seq_one_letter_code
_entity_poly.pdbx_strand_id
1 'polypeptide(L)'
;MKNLIYAFLGTLFGIVLVKSDVVNWYRIQAMFRFEEAHMYLVFAAAIATGVLSVKLLKIRTAGKGATYNFQGKVFHKGFIIGGLIFGAGWAITGACPGPIFAQIGTGAYPALITLVGAVIGAYLYYSIKGKLPH
;
A
#
# COMPACT_ATOMS: atom_id res chain seq x y z
N MET A 1 20.79 9.28 -13.29
CA MET A 1 20.73 7.80 -13.30
C MET A 1 19.80 7.20 -12.24
N LYS A 2 19.79 7.67 -10.97
CA LYS A 2 18.87 7.15 -9.93
C LYS A 2 17.38 7.17 -10.31
N ASN A 3 16.90 8.24 -10.96
CA ASN A 3 15.49 8.38 -11.33
C ASN A 3 15.01 7.35 -12.38
N LEU A 4 15.91 6.91 -13.28
CA LEU A 4 15.61 5.87 -14.27
C LEU A 4 15.43 4.49 -13.61
N ILE A 5 16.20 4.19 -12.56
CA ILE A 5 16.08 2.95 -11.80
C ILE A 5 14.72 2.90 -11.09
N TYR A 6 14.30 4.01 -10.47
CA TYR A 6 12.98 4.09 -9.84
C TYR A 6 11.84 4.00 -10.84
N ALA A 7 11.97 4.63 -12.01
CA ALA A 7 10.99 4.50 -13.09
C ALA A 7 10.88 3.05 -13.56
N PHE A 8 12.00 2.36 -13.78
CA PHE A 8 12.01 0.96 -14.19
C PHE A 8 11.36 0.04 -13.13
N LEU A 9 11.73 0.20 -11.85
CA LEU A 9 11.13 -0.57 -10.76
C LEU A 9 9.64 -0.28 -10.60
N GLY A 10 9.22 0.98 -10.77
CA GLY A 10 7.82 1.39 -10.74
C GLY A 10 7.00 0.77 -11.88
N THR A 11 7.54 0.76 -13.10
CA THR A 11 6.90 0.10 -14.24
C THR A 11 6.78 -1.41 -14.01
N LEU A 12 7.83 -2.06 -13.51
CA LEU A 12 7.80 -3.49 -13.20
C LEU A 12 6.76 -3.81 -12.13
N PHE A 13 6.67 -2.98 -11.08
CA PHE A 13 5.65 -3.09 -10.05
C PHE A 13 4.23 -2.93 -10.62
N GLY A 14 4.01 -1.92 -11.47
CA GLY A 14 2.73 -1.70 -12.15
C GLY A 14 2.31 -2.90 -13.02
N ILE A 15 3.23 -3.46 -13.81
CA ILE A 15 2.97 -4.65 -14.64
C ILE A 15 2.54 -5.83 -13.78
N VAL A 16 3.22 -6.06 -12.65
CA VAL A 16 2.87 -7.15 -11.72
C VAL A 16 1.49 -6.92 -11.12
N LEU A 17 1.13 -5.70 -10.71
CA LEU A 17 -0.20 -5.39 -10.18
C LEU A 17 -1.32 -5.64 -11.20
N VAL A 18 -1.10 -5.25 -12.46
CA VAL A 18 -2.07 -5.47 -13.54
C VAL A 18 -2.19 -6.95 -13.86
N LYS A 19 -1.08 -7.67 -14.03
CA LYS A 19 -1.10 -9.10 -14.35
C LYS A 19 -1.64 -9.99 -13.23
N SER A 20 -1.52 -9.56 -11.98
CA SER A 20 -2.05 -10.29 -10.83
C SER A 20 -3.54 -10.04 -10.58
N ASP A 21 -4.19 -9.21 -11.41
CA ASP A 21 -5.59 -8.79 -11.29
C ASP A 21 -5.93 -8.09 -9.95
N VAL A 22 -4.91 -7.66 -9.19
CA VAL A 22 -5.07 -6.98 -7.89
C VAL A 22 -5.64 -5.56 -8.05
N VAL A 23 -5.68 -5.06 -9.29
CA VAL A 23 -6.33 -3.79 -9.69
C VAL A 23 -7.82 -3.92 -9.99
N ASN A 24 -8.36 -5.13 -10.10
CA ASN A 24 -9.76 -5.32 -10.48
C ASN A 24 -10.70 -4.99 -9.31
N TRP A 25 -11.60 -4.03 -9.54
CA TRP A 25 -12.58 -3.60 -8.56
C TRP A 25 -13.47 -4.75 -8.06
N TYR A 26 -13.88 -5.67 -8.95
CA TYR A 26 -14.72 -6.81 -8.58
C TYR A 26 -14.02 -7.75 -7.60
N ARG A 27 -12.72 -8.00 -7.79
CA ARG A 27 -11.94 -8.85 -6.88
C ARG A 27 -11.76 -8.21 -5.51
N ILE A 28 -11.59 -6.89 -5.47
CA ILE A 28 -11.49 -6.13 -4.21
C ILE A 28 -12.81 -6.21 -3.44
N GLN A 29 -13.95 -6.03 -4.12
CA GLN A 29 -15.27 -6.19 -3.48
C GLN A 29 -15.53 -7.63 -3.04
N ALA A 30 -15.20 -8.62 -3.87
CA ALA A 30 -15.34 -10.04 -3.54
C ALA A 30 -14.48 -10.43 -2.32
N MET A 31 -13.31 -9.82 -2.17
CA MET A 31 -12.48 -9.97 -0.98
C MET A 31 -13.21 -9.45 0.28
N PHE A 32 -13.75 -8.23 0.24
CA PHE A 32 -14.50 -7.66 1.38
C PHE A 32 -15.80 -8.42 1.69
N ARG A 33 -16.38 -9.09 0.70
CA ARG A 33 -17.54 -9.99 0.85
C ARG A 33 -17.18 -11.42 1.25
N PHE A 34 -15.88 -11.72 1.41
CA PHE A 34 -15.35 -13.05 1.71
C PHE A 34 -15.70 -14.14 0.67
N GLU A 35 -15.96 -13.75 -0.58
CA GLU A 35 -16.31 -14.67 -1.67
C GLU A 35 -15.07 -15.22 -2.38
N GLU A 36 -13.96 -14.47 -2.38
CA GLU A 36 -12.75 -14.86 -3.10
C GLU A 36 -11.47 -14.69 -2.26
N ALA A 37 -10.68 -15.77 -2.15
CA ALA A 37 -9.47 -15.79 -1.33
C ALA A 37 -8.20 -15.24 -2.03
N HIS A 38 -8.29 -14.91 -3.33
CA HIS A 38 -7.12 -14.58 -4.16
C HIS A 38 -6.27 -13.45 -3.57
N MET A 39 -6.90 -12.31 -3.23
CA MET A 39 -6.18 -11.16 -2.69
C MET A 39 -5.59 -11.42 -1.30
N TYR A 40 -6.28 -12.21 -0.46
CA TYR A 40 -5.76 -12.60 0.86
C TYR A 40 -4.47 -13.42 0.72
N LEU A 41 -4.42 -14.36 -0.22
CA LEU A 41 -3.21 -15.16 -0.48
C LEU A 41 -2.07 -14.29 -1.02
N VAL A 42 -2.37 -13.35 -1.92
CA VAL A 42 -1.36 -12.40 -2.42
C VAL A 42 -0.77 -11.57 -1.29
N PHE A 43 -1.60 -11.02 -0.40
CA PHE A 43 -1.12 -10.25 0.76
C PHE A 43 -0.32 -11.13 1.72
N ALA A 44 -0.77 -12.34 2.02
CA ALA A 44 -0.05 -13.27 2.89
C ALA A 44 1.34 -13.62 2.31
N ALA A 45 1.44 -13.90 1.01
CA ALA A 45 2.71 -14.17 0.34
C ALA A 45 3.62 -12.93 0.33
N ALA A 46 3.08 -11.74 0.08
CA ALA A 46 3.85 -10.49 0.13
C ALA A 46 4.40 -10.20 1.54
N ILE A 47 3.60 -10.43 2.58
CA ILE A 47 4.04 -10.28 3.98
C ILE A 47 5.13 -11.30 4.32
N ALA A 48 4.93 -12.57 3.97
CA ALA A 48 5.89 -13.63 4.24
C ALA A 48 7.25 -13.36 3.56
N THR A 49 7.22 -12.96 2.29
CA THR A 49 8.44 -12.61 1.55
C THR A 49 9.11 -11.36 2.10
N GLY A 50 8.35 -10.35 2.53
CA GLY A 50 8.88 -9.15 3.19
C GLY A 50 9.58 -9.46 4.51
N VAL A 51 8.94 -10.25 5.38
CA VAL A 51 9.53 -10.68 6.66
C VAL A 51 10.80 -11.49 6.43
N LEU A 52 10.78 -12.45 5.49
CA LEU A 52 11.95 -13.25 5.15
C LEU A 52 13.11 -12.41 4.62
N SER A 53 12.80 -11.44 3.75
CA SER A 53 13.80 -10.53 3.17
C SER A 53 14.47 -9.67 4.24
N VAL A 54 13.69 -9.06 5.14
CA VAL A 54 14.23 -8.26 6.26
C VAL A 54 15.06 -9.13 7.20
N LYS A 55 14.62 -10.35 7.52
CA LYS A 55 15.36 -11.29 8.36
C LYS A 55 16.71 -11.67 7.72
N LEU A 56 16.72 -11.96 6.43
CA LEU A 56 17.96 -12.29 5.69
C LEU A 56 18.94 -11.11 5.68
N LEU A 57 18.44 -9.89 5.46
CA LEU A 57 19.25 -8.67 5.49
C LEU A 57 19.85 -8.43 6.89
N LYS A 58 19.07 -8.67 7.95
CA LYS A 58 19.56 -8.56 9.34
C LYS A 58 20.69 -9.56 9.61
N ILE A 59 20.57 -10.81 9.16
CA ILE A 59 21.60 -11.84 9.32
C ILE A 59 22.87 -11.48 8.54
N ARG A 60 22.74 -11.05 7.26
CA ARG A 60 23.91 -10.70 6.43
C ARG A 60 24.64 -9.44 6.87
N THR A 61 23.93 -8.50 7.52
CA THR A 61 24.49 -7.21 7.91
C THR A 61 25.00 -7.21 9.36
N ALA A 62 24.59 -8.18 10.18
CA ALA A 62 25.05 -8.34 11.56
C ALA A 62 26.59 -8.42 11.71
N GLY A 63 27.32 -8.87 10.68
CA GLY A 63 28.78 -8.92 10.67
C GLY A 63 29.50 -7.68 10.13
N LYS A 64 28.78 -6.66 9.60
CA LYS A 64 29.37 -5.50 8.90
C LYS A 64 29.22 -4.16 9.64
N GLY A 65 28.77 -4.15 10.90
CA GLY A 65 28.67 -2.94 11.73
C GLY A 65 27.60 -1.92 11.32
N ALA A 66 26.89 -2.11 10.20
CA ALA A 66 25.74 -1.29 9.82
C ALA A 66 24.48 -1.78 10.55
N THR A 67 24.18 -1.19 11.70
CA THR A 67 22.92 -1.43 12.40
C THR A 67 21.78 -0.77 11.61
N TYR A 68 21.06 -1.56 10.81
CA TYR A 68 19.77 -1.13 10.27
C TYR A 68 18.80 -0.98 11.45
N ASN A 69 18.70 0.25 11.97
CA ASN A 69 17.76 0.61 13.00
C ASN A 69 16.38 0.76 12.36
N PHE A 70 15.65 -0.35 12.26
CA PHE A 70 14.22 -0.32 11.99
C PHE A 70 13.52 0.26 13.23
N GLN A 71 13.47 1.58 13.32
CA GLN A 71 12.63 2.24 14.31
C GLN A 71 11.18 1.92 13.97
N GLY A 72 10.58 1.04 14.75
CA GLY A 72 9.15 0.77 14.67
C GLY A 72 8.38 2.07 14.88
N LYS A 73 7.30 2.28 14.14
CA LYS A 73 6.39 3.38 14.44
C LYS A 73 5.79 3.14 15.83
N VAL A 74 5.87 4.16 16.69
CA VAL A 74 5.23 4.13 18.01
C VAL A 74 3.72 4.00 17.80
N PHE A 75 3.10 3.07 18.52
CA PHE A 75 1.66 2.84 18.43
C PHE A 75 0.91 3.99 19.11
N HIS A 76 -0.02 4.58 18.37
CA HIS A 76 -0.78 5.78 18.74
C HIS A 76 -2.28 5.47 18.60
N LYS A 77 -3.14 6.05 19.46
CA LYS A 77 -4.60 5.79 19.40
C LYS A 77 -5.19 6.22 18.04
N GLY A 78 -4.58 7.21 17.40
CA GLY A 78 -4.92 7.64 16.04
C GLY A 78 -4.78 6.58 14.96
N PHE A 79 -3.98 5.52 15.15
CA PHE A 79 -3.87 4.44 14.16
C PHE A 79 -5.15 3.62 14.02
N ILE A 80 -5.90 3.43 15.11
CA ILE A 80 -7.14 2.66 15.09
C ILE A 80 -8.19 3.42 14.27
N ILE A 81 -8.41 4.69 14.60
CA ILE A 81 -9.39 5.54 13.92
C ILE A 81 -8.98 5.74 12.45
N GLY A 82 -7.71 6.06 12.19
CA GLY A 82 -7.19 6.22 10.83
C GLY A 82 -7.27 4.93 10.00
N GLY A 83 -6.98 3.78 10.61
CA GLY A 83 -7.08 2.46 9.97
C GLY A 83 -8.52 2.10 9.60
N LEU A 84 -9.48 2.40 10.48
CA LEU A 84 -10.91 2.19 10.20
C LEU A 84 -11.40 3.08 9.05
N ILE A 85 -11.06 4.38 9.07
CA ILE A 85 -11.43 5.31 8.00
C ILE A 85 -10.80 4.89 6.66
N PHE A 86 -9.52 4.52 6.68
CA PHE A 86 -8.82 4.05 5.49
C PHE A 86 -9.41 2.75 4.95
N GLY A 87 -9.71 1.78 5.83
CA GLY A 87 -10.35 0.52 5.45
C GLY A 87 -11.74 0.72 4.86
N ALA A 88 -12.57 1.56 5.48
CA ALA A 88 -13.89 1.92 4.95
C ALA A 88 -13.79 2.61 3.59
N GLY A 89 -12.87 3.56 3.43
CA GLY A 89 -12.62 4.22 2.14
C GLY A 89 -12.18 3.24 1.06
N TRP A 90 -11.30 2.29 1.40
CA TRP A 90 -10.86 1.24 0.48
C TRP A 90 -12.02 0.31 0.08
N ALA A 91 -12.87 -0.08 1.03
CA ALA A 91 -14.04 -0.91 0.77
C ALA A 91 -15.07 -0.22 -0.13
N ILE A 92 -15.29 1.09 0.02
CA ILE A 92 -16.24 1.84 -0.82
C ILE A 92 -15.68 2.06 -2.22
N THR A 93 -14.43 2.52 -2.31
CA THR A 93 -13.83 2.92 -3.59
C THR A 93 -13.29 1.75 -4.40
N GLY A 94 -13.00 0.61 -3.75
CA GLY A 94 -12.31 -0.52 -4.37
C GLY A 94 -10.94 -0.12 -4.93
N ALA A 95 -10.30 0.89 -4.33
CA ALA A 95 -9.03 1.44 -4.80
C ALA A 95 -8.14 1.76 -3.60
N CYS A 96 -6.86 1.39 -3.69
CA CYS A 96 -5.86 1.69 -2.67
C CYS A 96 -4.62 2.33 -3.32
N PRO A 97 -3.71 2.98 -2.56
CA PRO A 97 -2.73 3.88 -3.13
C PRO A 97 -1.78 3.24 -4.15
N GLY A 98 -1.58 1.92 -4.13
CA GLY A 98 -0.86 1.21 -5.19
C GLY A 98 -1.71 1.02 -6.46
N PRO A 99 -2.83 0.27 -6.38
CA PRO A 99 -3.76 0.05 -7.48
C PRO A 99 -4.31 1.31 -8.15
N ILE A 100 -4.50 2.43 -7.45
CA ILE A 100 -5.01 3.67 -8.06
C ILE A 100 -4.16 4.09 -9.27
N PHE A 101 -2.84 4.07 -9.15
CA PHE A 101 -1.95 4.42 -10.26
C PHE A 101 -1.99 3.40 -11.41
N ALA A 102 -2.09 2.12 -11.06
CA ALA A 102 -2.17 1.05 -12.05
C ALA A 102 -3.54 1.04 -12.78
N GLN A 103 -4.64 1.32 -12.06
CA GLN A 103 -6.00 1.46 -12.59
C GLN A 103 -6.10 2.62 -13.57
N ILE A 104 -5.49 3.76 -13.26
CA ILE A 104 -5.39 4.90 -14.19
C ILE A 104 -4.61 4.47 -15.44
N GLY A 105 -3.50 3.75 -15.27
CA GLY A 105 -2.71 3.22 -16.39
C GLY A 105 -3.46 2.21 -17.28
N THR A 106 -4.42 1.47 -16.74
CA THR A 106 -5.28 0.54 -17.50
C THR A 106 -6.52 1.21 -18.10
N GLY A 107 -6.70 2.52 -17.97
CA GLY A 107 -7.83 3.27 -18.54
C GLY A 107 -9.07 3.36 -17.65
N ALA A 108 -8.99 3.03 -16.36
CA ALA A 108 -10.08 3.20 -15.42
C ALA A 108 -10.16 4.65 -14.92
N TYR A 109 -10.76 5.53 -15.73
CA TYR A 109 -10.93 6.97 -15.43
C TYR A 109 -11.57 7.28 -14.06
N PRO A 110 -12.50 6.48 -13.50
CA PRO A 110 -13.01 6.73 -12.14
C PRO A 110 -11.93 6.73 -11.04
N ALA A 111 -10.79 6.07 -11.27
CA ALA A 111 -9.67 6.07 -10.34
C ALA A 111 -8.97 7.45 -10.22
N LEU A 112 -9.19 8.37 -11.17
CA LEU A 112 -8.70 9.75 -11.03
C LEU A 112 -9.44 10.48 -9.90
N ILE A 113 -10.73 10.24 -9.74
CA ILE A 113 -11.54 10.86 -8.68
C ILE A 113 -11.09 10.35 -7.31
N THR A 114 -10.81 9.04 -7.20
CA THR A 114 -10.28 8.45 -5.96
C THR A 114 -8.87 8.94 -5.66
N LEU A 115 -8.03 9.14 -6.68
CA LEU A 115 -6.71 9.76 -6.51
C LEU A 115 -6.80 11.18 -5.96
N VAL A 116 -7.65 12.03 -6.56
CA VAL A 116 -7.85 13.41 -6.10
C VAL A 116 -8.36 13.43 -4.67
N GLY A 117 -9.34 12.59 -4.33
CA GLY A 117 -9.84 12.43 -2.96
C GLY A 117 -8.76 11.99 -1.98
N ALA A 118 -7.91 11.04 -2.36
CA ALA A 118 -6.80 10.57 -1.54
C ALA A 118 -5.75 11.67 -1.29
N VAL A 119 -5.43 12.47 -2.32
CA VAL A 119 -4.49 13.59 -2.21
C VAL A 119 -5.05 14.69 -1.29
N ILE A 120 -6.32 15.08 -1.48
CA ILE A 120 -6.98 16.07 -0.63
C ILE A 120 -7.06 15.57 0.82
N GLY A 121 -7.44 14.30 1.04
CA GLY A 121 -7.48 13.70 2.37
C GLY A 121 -6.12 13.68 3.05
N ALA A 122 -5.06 13.34 2.31
CA ALA A 122 -3.69 13.36 2.83
C ALA A 122 -3.23 14.78 3.19
N TYR A 123 -3.55 15.77 2.36
CA TYR A 123 -3.24 17.18 2.61
C TYR A 123 -3.99 17.73 3.83
N LEU A 124 -5.27 17.40 3.95
CA LEU A 124 -6.09 17.80 5.09
C LEU A 124 -5.59 17.16 6.39
N TYR A 125 -5.26 15.86 6.36
CA TYR A 125 -4.65 15.19 7.50
C TYR A 125 -3.32 15.84 7.89
N TYR A 126 -2.45 16.16 6.93
CA TYR A 126 -1.19 16.83 7.21
C TYR A 126 -1.39 18.19 7.88
N SER A 127 -2.38 18.96 7.44
CA SER A 127 -2.70 20.29 7.98
C SER A 127 -3.28 20.23 9.39
N ILE A 128 -4.08 19.21 9.69
CA ILE A 128 -4.76 19.05 10.99
C ILE A 128 -3.94 18.18 11.97
N LYS A 129 -2.88 17.51 11.48
CA LYS A 129 -2.04 16.59 12.25
C LYS A 129 -1.62 17.19 13.60
N GLY A 130 -1.21 18.46 13.64
CA GLY A 130 -0.79 19.13 14.88
C GLY A 130 -1.85 19.24 15.98
N LYS A 131 -3.14 18.98 15.68
CA LYS A 131 -4.27 19.01 16.63
C LYS A 131 -4.84 17.62 16.94
N LEU A 132 -4.33 16.57 16.29
CA LEU A 132 -4.87 15.21 16.45
C LEU A 132 -4.13 14.46 17.57
N PRO A 133 -4.83 13.63 18.36
CA PRO A 133 -4.19 12.81 19.38
C PRO A 133 -3.29 11.78 18.69
N HIS A 134 -1.98 12.00 18.79
CA HIS A 134 -0.96 11.00 18.49
C HIS A 134 -0.77 10.14 19.74
#